data_AF-A0A818SC96-F1
#
_entry.id   AF-A0A818SC96-F1
#
_cell.length_a   1.000
_cell.length_b   1.000
_cell.length_c   1.000
_cell.angle_alpha   90.00
_cell.angle_beta   90.00
_cell.angle_gamma   90.00
#
_symmetry.space_group_name_H-M   'P 1'
#
loop_
_entity.id
_entity.type
_entity.pdbx_description
1 polymer ?
#
loop_
_entity_poly.entity_id
_entity_poly.type
_entity_poly.pdbx_seq_one_letter_code
_entity_poly.pdbx_strand_id
1 'polypeptide(L)' 'MSDDERKSWPEYVGKDANEVEQKLQAEGYNTQVLPQGSPTTRDYRLDRVRLFVDGNNKVVQTPING' A
#
# COMPACT_ATOMS: atom_id res chain seq x y z
N MET A 1 -10.27 21.32 -12.08
CA MET A 1 -9.30 20.22 -12.23
C MET A 1 -9.28 19.53 -10.89
N SER A 2 -10.20 18.60 -10.68
CA SER A 2 -10.41 17.98 -9.36
C SER A 2 -9.28 16.99 -9.15
N ASP A 3 -8.58 17.10 -8.02
CA ASP A 3 -7.61 16.12 -7.55
C ASP A 3 -8.18 14.70 -7.74
N ASP A 4 -7.63 13.91 -8.67
CA ASP A 4 -7.71 12.46 -8.59
C ASP A 4 -6.85 12.09 -7.37
N GLU A 5 -7.49 12.17 -6.19
CA GLU A 5 -6.84 12.22 -4.89
C GLU A 5 -5.98 10.99 -4.65
N ARG A 6 -4.66 11.19 -4.73
CA ARG A 6 -3.70 10.23 -4.21
C ARG A 6 -4.01 10.02 -2.73
N LYS A 7 -4.52 8.84 -2.38
CA LYS A 7 -4.75 8.43 -1.00
C LYS A 7 -3.48 7.88 -0.39
N SER A 8 -3.30 8.21 0.88
CA SER A 8 -2.22 7.71 1.72
C SER A 8 -2.80 7.24 3.05
N TRP A 9 -2.26 6.15 3.59
CA TRP A 9 -2.76 5.55 4.83
C TRP A 9 -1.68 5.48 5.92
N PRO A 10 -1.26 6.62 6.50
CA PRO A 10 -0.23 6.63 7.55
C PRO A 10 -0.59 5.79 8.78
N GLU A 11 -1.87 5.58 9.06
CA GLU A 11 -2.39 4.77 10.16
C GLU A 11 -2.15 3.26 10.01
N TYR A 12 -1.71 2.81 8.82
CA TYR A 12 -1.38 1.41 8.56
C TYR A 12 0.09 1.07 8.85
N VAL A 13 0.94 2.07 9.05
CA VAL A 13 2.34 1.84 9.45
C VAL A 13 2.38 1.15 10.83
N GLY A 14 3.12 0.04 10.91
CA GLY A 14 3.26 -0.81 12.10
C GLY A 14 2.19 -1.90 12.26
N LYS A 15 1.13 -1.88 11.42
CA LYS A 15 0.08 -2.91 11.40
C LYS A 15 0.51 -4.13 10.59
N ASP A 16 -0.20 -5.23 10.81
CA ASP A 16 -0.02 -6.45 10.01
C ASP A 16 -0.46 -6.21 8.57
N ALA A 17 0.37 -6.63 7.62
CA ALA A 17 0.13 -6.39 6.21
C ALA A 17 -1.11 -7.12 5.69
N ASN A 18 -1.45 -8.30 6.22
CA ASN A 18 -2.62 -9.06 5.75
C ASN A 18 -3.92 -8.38 6.19
N GLU A 19 -3.95 -7.81 7.40
CA GLU A 19 -5.12 -7.04 7.87
C GLU A 19 -5.34 -5.80 7.00
N VAL A 20 -4.25 -5.09 6.68
CA VAL A 20 -4.28 -3.90 5.82
C VAL A 20 -4.68 -4.27 4.38
N GLU A 21 -4.14 -5.38 3.88
CA GLU A 21 -4.44 -5.91 2.56
C GLU A 21 -5.95 -6.15 2.38
N GLN A 22 -6.55 -6.89 3.32
CA GLN A 22 -7.98 -7.21 3.28
C GLN A 22 -8.86 -5.94 3.29
N LYS A 23 -8.48 -4.94 4.09
CA LYS A 23 -9.22 -3.66 4.16
C LYS A 23 -9.16 -2.91 2.84
N LEU A 24 -7.97 -2.77 2.26
CA LEU A 24 -7.78 -2.08 0.99
C LEU A 24 -8.43 -2.82 -0.19
N GLN A 25 -8.37 -4.16 -0.21
CA GLN A 25 -9.08 -4.98 -1.21
C GLN A 25 -10.59 -4.83 -1.10
N ALA A 26 -11.14 -4.75 0.12
CA ALA A 26 -12.56 -4.50 0.34
C ALA A 26 -13.00 -3.10 -0.13
N GLU A 27 -12.10 -2.11 -0.10
CA GLU A 27 -12.30 -0.79 -0.70
C GLU A 27 -12.14 -0.77 -2.24
N GLY A 28 -11.72 -1.88 -2.85
CA GLY A 28 -11.55 -2.04 -4.29
C GLY A 28 -10.14 -1.71 -4.81
N TYR A 29 -9.15 -1.56 -3.92
CA TYR A 29 -7.75 -1.37 -4.31
C TYR A 29 -7.06 -2.70 -4.61
N ASN A 30 -6.15 -2.67 -5.59
CA ASN A 30 -5.25 -3.76 -5.90
C ASN A 30 -4.00 -3.66 -5.03
N THR A 31 -3.92 -4.48 -3.99
CA THR A 31 -2.82 -4.48 -3.04
C THR A 31 -1.67 -5.37 -3.51
N GLN A 32 -0.44 -4.92 -3.26
CA GLN A 32 0.76 -5.73 -3.43
C GLN A 32 1.62 -5.65 -2.18
N VAL A 33 1.75 -6.78 -1.48
CA VAL A 33 2.65 -6.91 -0.33
C VAL A 33 4.06 -7.21 -0.85
N LEU A 34 5.02 -6.37 -0.46
CA LEU A 34 6.41 -6.45 -0.91
C LEU A 34 7.36 -6.27 0.29
N PRO A 35 8.47 -7.01 0.36
CA PRO A 35 9.52 -6.71 1.33
C PRO A 35 10.05 -5.28 1.17
N GLN A 36 10.42 -4.65 2.27
CA GLN A 36 11.06 -3.34 2.27
C GLN A 36 12.26 -3.31 1.32
N GLY A 37 12.33 -2.30 0.46
CA GLY A 37 13.43 -2.12 -0.51
C GLY A 37 13.29 -2.94 -1.80
N SER A 38 12.18 -3.67 -1.99
CA SER A 38 11.93 -4.39 -3.24
C SER A 38 11.86 -3.42 -4.43
N PRO A 39 12.53 -3.72 -5.56
CA PRO A 39 12.43 -2.92 -6.77
C PRO A 39 11.00 -2.97 -7.30
N THR A 40 10.45 -1.82 -7.67
CA THR A 40 9.08 -1.71 -8.18
C THR A 40 9.05 -0.96 -9.51
N THR A 41 8.07 -1.28 -10.34
CA THR A 41 7.83 -0.57 -11.60
C THR A 41 7.45 0.89 -11.31
N ARG A 42 7.94 1.83 -12.13
CA ARG A 42 7.64 3.28 -12.02
C ARG A 42 6.41 3.69 -12.85
N ASP A 43 5.47 2.76 -13.04
CA ASP A 43 4.16 3.01 -13.65
C ASP A 43 3.23 3.70 -12.67
N TYR A 44 2.33 4.54 -13.17
CA TYR A 44 1.32 5.22 -12.36
C TYR A 44 -0.02 4.51 -12.48
N ARG A 45 -0.47 3.91 -11.38
CA ARG A 45 -1.69 3.11 -11.25
C ARG A 45 -2.44 3.49 -9.99
N LEU A 46 -3.46 4.33 -10.15
CA LEU A 46 -4.31 4.81 -9.06
C LEU A 46 -5.12 3.70 -8.38
N ASP A 47 -5.29 2.56 -9.05
CA ASP A 47 -5.94 1.36 -8.53
C ASP A 47 -5.03 0.54 -7.60
N ARG A 48 -3.71 0.73 -7.66
CA ARG A 48 -2.74 -0.12 -6.96
C ARG A 48 -2.23 0.53 -5.69
N VAL A 49 -2.14 -0.25 -4.62
CA VAL A 49 -1.49 0.15 -3.35
C VAL A 49 -0.38 -0.84 -3.02
N ARG A 50 0.85 -0.32 -2.82
CA ARG A 50 2.00 -1.14 -2.43
C ARG A 50 2.19 -1.09 -0.92
N LEU A 51 2.20 -2.26 -0.29
CA LEU A 51 2.46 -2.45 1.14
C LEU A 51 3.89 -2.94 1.31
N PHE A 52 4.78 -2.07 1.78
CA PHE A 52 6.15 -2.47 2.10
C PHE A 52 6.22 -2.99 3.53
N VAL A 53 6.74 -4.20 3.71
CA VAL A 53 6.76 -4.90 5.00
C VAL A 53 8.16 -5.24 5.48
N ASP A 54 8.34 -5.35 6.80
CA ASP A 54 9.54 -5.92 7.42
C ASP A 54 9.50 -7.45 7.49
N GLY A 55 10.54 -8.04 8.10
CA GLY A 55 10.62 -9.48 8.33
C GLY A 55 9.57 -10.06 9.28
N ASN A 56 8.80 -9.21 9.97
CA ASN A 56 7.69 -9.60 10.85
C ASN A 56 6.31 -9.36 10.20
N ASN A 57 6.27 -9.15 8.88
CA ASN A 57 5.05 -8.84 8.12
C ASN A 57 4.35 -7.54 8.55
N LYS A 58 5.10 -6.60 9.15
CA LYS A 58 4.58 -5.29 9.55
C LYS A 58 4.84 -4.26 8.48
N VAL A 59 3.84 -3.44 8.18
CA VAL A 59 3.97 -2.34 7.23
C VAL A 59 4.97 -1.33 7.78
N VAL A 60 6.05 -1.07 7.05
CA VAL A 60 7.12 -0.14 7.46
C VAL A 60 7.06 1.20 6.74
N GLN A 61 6.32 1.28 5.64
CA GLN A 61 6.19 2.49 4.84
C GLN A 61 4.72 2.83 4.66
N THR A 62 4.40 4.12 4.68
CA THR A 62 3.05 4.62 4.41
C THR A 62 2.55 4.11 3.06
N PRO A 63 1.49 3.30 3.03
CA PRO A 63 0.84 2.88 1.80
C PRO A 63 0.30 4.11 1.07
N ILE A 64 0.48 4.13 -0.25
CA ILE A 64 -0.03 5.16 -1.15
C ILE A 64 -0.57 4.46 -2.40
N ASN A 65 -1.66 4.99 -2.96
CA ASN A 65 -2.08 4.53 -4.27
C ASN A 65 -1.16 5.14 -5.36
N GLY A 66 -0.73 4.31 -6.32
CA GLY A 66 0.28 4.69 -7.32
C GLY A 66 0.95 3.55 -8.08
#